data_AF-A0A2X2TZC2-F1
#
_entry.id   AF-A0A2X2TZC2-F1
#
_cell.length_a   1.000
_cell.length_b   1.000
_cell.length_c   1.000
_cell.angle_alpha   90.00
_cell.angle_beta   90.00
_cell.angle_gamma   90.00
#
_symmetry.space_group_name_H-M   'P 1'
#
loop_
_entity.id
_entity.type
_entity.pdbx_description
1 polymer ?
#
loop_
_entity_poly.entity_id
_entity_poly.type
_entity_poly.pdbx_seq_one_letter_code
_entity_poly.pdbx_strand_id
1 'polypeptide(L)'
;MVRSHLAFVQQSIDSLDSKLDELVAPYENAISLLCTIPGIDRASAITIISEIGTDMTQFNSSERLCCWAGLTPGNNESAGKKKSVRITRAGVYLKPALVQCVHAAVKSTTTPYYKNKCERIAKRRGKKRAKIAIARMLLTAVYQMLSTGETWNPCDLYKTDMPQKMQDKQKAKAVKQALKLLVSEGVISSESIPTAV
;
A
#
# COMPACT_ATOMS: atom_id res chain seq x y z
N MET A 1 -11.09 40.22 -23.93
CA MET A 1 -9.96 39.93 -23.00
C MET A 1 -10.18 38.63 -22.22
N VAL A 2 -11.20 38.51 -21.36
CA VAL A 2 -11.41 37.30 -20.51
C VAL A 2 -11.65 36.03 -21.32
N ARG A 3 -12.51 36.06 -22.35
CA ARG A 3 -12.77 34.89 -23.21
C ARG A 3 -11.52 34.42 -23.98
N SER A 4 -10.71 35.37 -24.45
CA SER A 4 -9.45 35.09 -25.15
C SER A 4 -8.42 34.42 -24.24
N HIS A 5 -8.32 34.88 -22.99
CA HIS A 5 -7.45 34.25 -21.99
C HIS A 5 -7.93 32.83 -21.63
N LEU A 6 -9.24 32.63 -21.49
CA LEU A 6 -9.81 31.29 -21.23
C LEU A 6 -9.49 30.32 -22.39
N ALA A 7 -9.65 30.77 -23.63
CA ALA A 7 -9.30 29.97 -24.80
C ALA A 7 -7.81 29.60 -24.85
N PHE A 8 -6.93 30.56 -24.51
CA PHE A 8 -5.50 30.30 -24.41
C PHE A 8 -5.14 29.26 -23.34
N VAL A 9 -5.74 29.36 -22.15
CA VAL A 9 -5.53 28.38 -21.08
C VAL A 9 -6.03 27.00 -21.49
N GLN A 10 -7.20 26.90 -22.13
CA GLN A 10 -7.72 25.63 -22.63
C GLN A 10 -6.79 25.01 -23.66
N GLN A 11 -6.34 25.79 -24.65
CA GLN A 11 -5.38 25.31 -25.65
C GLN A 11 -4.06 24.84 -25.02
N SER A 12 -3.61 25.51 -23.96
CA SER A 12 -2.42 25.12 -23.21
C SER A 12 -2.61 23.79 -22.47
N ILE A 13 -3.79 23.57 -21.89
CA ILE A 13 -4.17 22.29 -21.26
C ILE A 13 -4.18 21.19 -22.31
N ASP A 14 -4.88 21.38 -23.43
CA ASP A 14 -5.01 20.36 -24.49
C ASP A 14 -3.64 20.00 -25.09
N SER A 15 -2.74 20.98 -25.23
CA SER A 15 -1.36 20.74 -25.69
C SER A 15 -0.54 19.93 -24.68
N LEU A 16 -0.74 20.16 -23.38
CA LEU A 16 -0.07 19.39 -22.34
C LEU A 16 -0.63 17.97 -22.23
N ASP A 17 -1.94 17.80 -22.35
CA ASP A 17 -2.59 16.49 -22.34
C ASP A 17 -2.10 15.63 -23.52
N SER A 18 -1.99 16.21 -24.71
CA SER A 18 -1.45 15.51 -25.89
C SER A 18 0.00 15.03 -25.66
N LYS A 19 0.84 15.89 -25.08
CA LYS A 19 2.23 15.53 -24.73
C LYS A 19 2.29 14.49 -23.63
N LEU A 20 1.37 14.55 -22.67
CA LEU A 20 1.27 13.57 -21.59
C LEU A 20 0.97 12.18 -22.19
N ASP A 21 0.01 12.09 -23.11
CA ASP A 21 -0.34 10.83 -23.77
C ASP A 21 0.82 10.24 -24.58
N GLU A 22 1.61 11.07 -25.27
CA GLU A 22 2.83 10.62 -25.95
C GLU A 22 3.88 10.05 -24.98
N LEU A 23 4.12 10.76 -23.86
CA LEU A 23 5.09 10.33 -22.84
C LEU A 23 4.65 9.09 -22.08
N VAL A 24 3.34 8.91 -21.96
CA VAL A 24 2.72 7.81 -21.22
C VAL A 24 2.61 6.53 -22.05
N ALA A 25 2.58 6.63 -23.39
CA ALA A 25 2.42 5.50 -24.29
C ALA A 25 3.31 4.26 -23.97
N PRO A 26 4.61 4.39 -23.62
CA PRO A 26 5.44 3.23 -23.26
C PRO A 26 5.01 2.52 -21.96
N TYR A 27 4.28 3.22 -21.10
CA TYR A 27 3.87 2.77 -19.77
C TYR A 27 2.41 2.31 -19.71
N GLU A 28 1.69 2.26 -20.83
CA GLU A 28 0.25 1.93 -20.86
C GLU A 28 -0.07 0.55 -20.27
N ASN A 29 0.82 -0.43 -20.46
CA ASN A 29 0.67 -1.74 -19.83
C ASN A 29 0.72 -1.65 -18.30
N ALA A 30 1.66 -0.86 -17.76
CA ALA A 30 1.78 -0.65 -16.32
C ALA A 30 0.59 0.14 -15.78
N ILE A 31 0.12 1.15 -16.51
CA ILE A 31 -1.06 1.95 -16.14
C ILE A 31 -2.31 1.08 -16.10
N SER A 32 -2.56 0.30 -17.15
CA SER A 32 -3.67 -0.63 -17.23
C SER A 32 -3.64 -1.64 -16.09
N LEU A 33 -2.44 -2.14 -15.75
CA LEU A 33 -2.24 -3.01 -14.60
C LEU A 33 -2.61 -2.33 -13.29
N LEU A 34 -2.13 -1.11 -13.03
CA LEU A 34 -2.44 -0.37 -11.80
C LEU A 34 -3.93 0.02 -11.68
N CYS A 35 -4.61 0.29 -12.79
CA CYS A 35 -6.05 0.56 -12.84
C CYS A 35 -6.91 -0.63 -12.42
N THR A 36 -6.35 -1.85 -12.32
CA THR A 36 -7.06 -3.00 -11.73
C THR A 36 -7.27 -2.85 -10.22
N ILE A 37 -6.50 -1.97 -9.56
CA ILE A 37 -6.63 -1.69 -8.13
C ILE A 37 -7.88 -0.81 -7.90
N PRO A 38 -8.81 -1.21 -7.02
CA PRO A 38 -9.97 -0.39 -6.69
C PRO A 38 -9.55 0.99 -6.17
N GLY A 39 -10.02 2.03 -6.85
CA GLY A 39 -9.76 3.42 -6.50
C GLY A 39 -8.54 4.05 -7.16
N ILE A 40 -7.82 3.33 -8.03
CA ILE A 40 -6.80 3.90 -8.91
C ILE A 40 -7.42 4.05 -10.31
N ASP A 41 -7.42 5.27 -10.82
CA ASP A 41 -7.79 5.60 -12.20
C ASP A 41 -6.54 5.90 -13.04
N ARG A 42 -6.73 6.13 -14.34
CA ARG A 42 -5.62 6.39 -15.28
C ARG A 42 -4.76 7.57 -14.81
N ALA A 43 -5.37 8.69 -14.41
CA ALA A 43 -4.66 9.88 -13.95
C ALA A 43 -3.84 9.61 -12.67
N SER A 44 -4.40 8.88 -11.72
CA SER A 44 -3.68 8.49 -10.50
C SER A 44 -2.55 7.50 -10.80
N ALA A 45 -2.76 6.55 -11.71
CA ALA A 45 -1.73 5.62 -12.14
C ALA A 45 -0.55 6.35 -12.81
N ILE A 46 -0.83 7.31 -13.69
CA ILE A 46 0.19 8.18 -14.30
C ILE A 46 0.96 8.94 -13.22
N THR A 47 0.26 9.55 -12.26
CA THR A 47 0.89 10.29 -11.16
C THR A 47 1.77 9.39 -10.28
N ILE A 48 1.35 8.16 -10.04
CA ILE A 48 2.14 7.19 -9.28
C ILE A 48 3.41 6.83 -10.06
N ILE A 49 3.27 6.46 -11.33
CA ILE A 49 4.40 6.07 -12.19
C ILE A 49 5.36 7.25 -12.42
N SER A 50 4.88 8.48 -12.53
CA SER A 50 5.75 9.65 -12.68
C SER A 50 6.61 9.90 -11.43
N GLU A 51 6.14 9.49 -10.24
CA GLU A 51 6.87 9.68 -8.99
C GLU A 51 7.83 8.52 -8.67
N ILE A 52 7.45 7.28 -8.99
CA ILE A 52 8.19 6.08 -8.57
C ILE A 52 8.87 5.33 -9.73
N GLY A 53 8.50 5.63 -10.97
CA GLY A 53 8.90 4.86 -12.16
C GLY A 53 8.22 3.49 -12.24
N THR A 54 8.66 2.67 -13.19
CA THR A 54 8.24 1.25 -13.31
C THR A 54 9.26 0.26 -12.78
N ASP A 55 10.52 0.69 -12.63
CA ASP A 55 11.61 -0.15 -12.14
C ASP A 55 11.66 -0.19 -10.61
N MET A 56 11.14 -1.28 -10.05
CA MET A 56 11.07 -1.48 -8.60
C MET A 56 12.42 -1.87 -7.97
N THR A 57 13.44 -2.19 -8.77
CA THR A 57 14.77 -2.54 -8.26
C THR A 57 15.44 -1.35 -7.57
N GLN A 58 15.11 -0.12 -7.98
CA GLN A 58 15.61 1.12 -7.38
C GLN A 58 15.29 1.22 -5.88
N PHE A 59 14.14 0.70 -5.45
CA PHE A 59 13.71 0.73 -4.05
C PHE A 59 14.17 -0.49 -3.26
N ASN A 60 14.54 -1.60 -3.91
CA ASN A 60 14.88 -2.91 -3.31
C ASN A 60 13.77 -3.59 -2.47
N SER A 61 12.88 -2.84 -1.83
CA SER A 61 11.73 -3.36 -1.10
C SER A 61 10.56 -2.39 -1.06
N SER A 62 9.34 -2.93 -0.94
CA SER A 62 8.10 -2.18 -0.76
C SER A 62 8.15 -1.27 0.48
N GLU A 63 8.85 -1.69 1.54
CA GLU A 63 9.00 -0.92 2.77
C GLU A 63 9.79 0.36 2.54
N ARG A 64 10.88 0.28 1.78
CA ARG A 64 11.71 1.44 1.42
C ARG A 64 10.94 2.40 0.54
N LEU A 65 10.17 1.90 -0.43
CA LEU A 65 9.27 2.72 -1.23
C LEU A 65 8.25 3.46 -0.35
N CYS A 66 7.63 2.77 0.61
CA CYS A 66 6.68 3.40 1.53
C CYS A 66 7.33 4.43 2.47
N CYS A 67 8.60 4.24 2.84
CA CYS A 67 9.39 5.21 3.58
C CYS A 67 9.68 6.45 2.73
N TRP A 68 10.08 6.25 1.47
CA TRP A 68 10.32 7.32 0.50
C TRP A 68 9.05 8.15 0.25
N ALA A 69 7.90 7.49 0.08
CA ALA A 69 6.59 8.14 -0.06
C ALA A 69 6.07 8.83 1.22
N GLY A 70 6.81 8.71 2.33
CA GLY A 70 6.46 9.30 3.62
C GLY A 70 5.18 8.76 4.25
N LEU A 71 4.87 7.48 4.00
CA LEU A 71 3.74 6.75 4.58
C LEU A 71 4.11 6.06 5.90
N THR A 72 5.37 6.17 6.33
CA THR A 72 5.88 5.59 7.57
C THR A 72 6.13 6.65 8.65
N PRO A 73 6.04 6.28 9.94
CA PRO A 73 6.52 7.12 11.03
C PRO A 73 8.02 7.42 10.88
N GLY A 74 8.45 8.63 11.22
CA GLY A 74 9.88 8.97 11.24
C GLY A 74 10.66 8.19 12.31
N ASN A 75 11.97 8.03 12.13
CA ASN A 75 12.83 7.45 13.16
C ASN A 75 13.48 8.57 13.99
N ASN A 76 13.03 8.77 15.24
CA ASN A 76 13.62 9.75 16.16
C ASN A 76 14.06 9.03 17.44
N GLU A 77 15.33 8.64 17.44
CA GLU A 77 15.99 7.95 18.53
C GLU A 77 17.22 8.77 18.94
N SER A 78 17.31 9.10 20.22
CA SER A 78 18.45 9.82 20.79
C SER A 78 18.85 9.14 22.09
N ALA A 79 20.13 8.82 22.24
CA ALA A 79 20.67 8.13 23.41
C ALA A 79 19.87 6.85 23.78
N GLY A 80 19.51 6.03 22.79
CA GLY A 80 18.76 4.78 22.97
C GLY A 80 17.29 4.91 23.38
N LYS A 81 16.76 6.14 23.47
CA LYS A 81 15.33 6.39 23.76
C LYS A 81 14.57 6.69 22.48
N LYS A 82 13.59 5.84 22.16
CA LYS A 82 12.67 6.04 21.02
C LYS A 82 11.54 6.99 21.39
N LYS A 83 11.42 8.10 20.65
CA LYS A 83 10.37 9.10 20.86
C LYS A 83 9.13 8.77 20.03
N SER A 84 7.97 9.23 20.50
CA SER A 84 6.75 9.18 19.70
C SER A 84 6.86 10.15 18.52
N VAL A 85 6.60 9.65 17.32
CA VAL A 85 6.79 10.39 16.05
C VAL A 85 5.52 10.44 15.21
N ARG A 86 5.45 11.45 14.34
CA ARG A 86 4.45 11.54 13.27
C ARG A 86 5.01 10.89 11.99
N ILE A 87 4.14 10.68 11.00
CA ILE A 87 4.58 10.33 9.66
C ILE A 87 5.46 11.43 9.07
N THR A 88 6.40 11.06 8.22
CA THR A 88 7.33 12.02 7.60
C THR A 88 6.59 12.92 6.61
N ARG A 89 7.19 14.09 6.28
CA ARG A 89 6.65 15.03 5.28
C ARG A 89 7.04 14.69 3.84
N ALA A 90 7.75 13.58 3.62
CA ALA A 90 8.17 13.13 2.28
C ALA A 90 6.98 12.76 1.38
N GLY A 91 7.19 12.68 0.06
CA GLY A 91 6.14 12.35 -0.92
C GLY A 91 5.09 13.45 -1.07
N VAL A 92 5.53 14.67 -1.42
CA VAL A 92 4.65 15.87 -1.51
C VAL A 92 3.52 15.67 -2.53
N TYR A 93 3.80 15.01 -3.65
CA TYR A 93 2.82 14.75 -4.71
C TYR A 93 2.22 13.34 -4.61
N LEU A 94 3.06 12.32 -4.40
CA LEU A 94 2.59 10.93 -4.31
C LEU A 94 1.61 10.68 -3.16
N LYS A 95 1.85 11.24 -1.97
CA LYS A 95 1.02 10.95 -0.79
C LYS A 95 -0.40 11.53 -0.92
N PRO A 96 -0.60 12.80 -1.31
CA PRO A 96 -1.95 13.29 -1.61
C PRO A 96 -2.66 12.46 -2.67
N ALA A 97 -1.97 12.09 -3.77
CA ALA A 97 -2.55 11.27 -4.83
C ALA A 97 -3.03 9.91 -4.28
N LEU A 98 -2.19 9.21 -3.51
CA LEU A 98 -2.56 7.96 -2.85
C LEU A 98 -3.73 8.15 -1.87
N VAL A 99 -3.79 9.26 -1.13
CA VAL A 99 -4.90 9.53 -0.20
C VAL A 99 -6.22 9.73 -0.96
N GLN A 100 -6.20 10.34 -2.15
CA GLN A 100 -7.39 10.42 -3.01
C GLN A 100 -7.81 9.02 -3.50
N CYS A 101 -6.84 8.22 -3.95
CA CYS A 101 -7.07 6.83 -4.33
C CYS A 101 -7.71 6.03 -3.19
N VAL A 102 -7.25 6.24 -1.95
CA VAL A 102 -7.85 5.60 -0.76
C VAL A 102 -9.32 6.00 -0.57
N HIS A 103 -9.68 7.27 -0.81
CA HIS A 103 -11.08 7.70 -0.64
C HIS A 103 -11.96 7.03 -1.69
N ALA A 104 -11.49 6.95 -2.94
CA ALA A 104 -12.16 6.22 -4.00
C ALA A 104 -12.25 4.71 -3.69
N ALA A 105 -11.16 4.10 -3.24
CA ALA A 105 -11.06 2.67 -2.89
C ALA A 105 -12.03 2.27 -1.76
N VAL A 106 -12.18 3.12 -0.74
CA VAL A 106 -13.08 2.87 0.40
C VAL A 106 -14.55 3.07 0.01
N LYS A 107 -14.83 3.94 -0.96
CA LYS A 107 -16.19 4.18 -1.46
C LYS A 107 -16.60 3.20 -2.58
N SER A 108 -15.64 2.53 -3.20
CA SER A 108 -15.88 1.58 -4.29
C SER A 108 -16.86 0.48 -3.85
N THR A 109 -17.86 0.24 -4.70
CA THR A 109 -18.85 -0.84 -4.53
C THR A 109 -18.35 -2.17 -5.09
N THR A 110 -17.33 -2.15 -5.96
CA THR A 110 -16.78 -3.33 -6.63
C THR A 110 -16.17 -4.33 -5.64
N THR A 111 -15.47 -3.85 -4.60
CA THR A 111 -14.83 -4.73 -3.63
C THR A 111 -14.80 -4.11 -2.23
N PRO A 112 -15.38 -4.75 -1.20
CA PRO A 112 -15.43 -4.21 0.16
C PRO A 112 -14.11 -4.34 0.93
N TYR A 113 -13.04 -4.85 0.31
CA TYR A 113 -11.77 -5.18 0.96
C TYR A 113 -11.13 -3.98 1.70
N TYR A 114 -10.89 -2.88 0.99
CA TYR A 114 -10.27 -1.69 1.58
C TYR A 114 -11.20 -0.98 2.57
N LYS A 115 -12.51 -1.01 2.34
CA LYS A 115 -13.52 -0.50 3.28
C LYS A 115 -13.44 -1.23 4.62
N ASN A 116 -13.53 -2.56 4.61
CA ASN A 116 -13.51 -3.38 5.83
C ASN A 116 -12.22 -3.19 6.64
N LYS A 117 -11.07 -3.08 5.96
CA LYS A 117 -9.79 -2.79 6.62
C LYS A 117 -9.72 -1.39 7.18
N CYS A 118 -10.17 -0.39 6.42
CA CYS A 118 -10.18 1.00 6.87
C CYS A 118 -11.04 1.12 8.14
N GLU A 119 -12.23 0.54 8.16
CA GLU A 119 -13.13 0.53 9.33
C GLU A 119 -12.49 -0.15 10.54
N ARG A 120 -11.89 -1.33 10.37
CA ARG A 120 -11.22 -2.06 11.45
C ARG A 120 -10.06 -1.27 12.07
N ILE A 121 -9.28 -0.55 11.26
CA ILE A 121 -8.18 0.27 11.74
C ILE A 121 -8.72 1.56 12.36
N ALA A 122 -9.74 2.17 11.75
CA ALA A 122 -10.35 3.41 12.23
C ALA A 122 -10.95 3.25 13.62
N LYS A 123 -11.59 2.10 13.91
CA LYS A 123 -12.13 1.78 15.24
C LYS A 123 -11.04 1.77 16.34
N ARG A 124 -9.81 1.37 16.02
CA ARG A 124 -8.71 1.23 17.01
C ARG A 124 -7.76 2.43 17.07
N ARG A 125 -7.56 3.14 15.95
CA ARG A 125 -6.49 4.14 15.79
C ARG A 125 -6.97 5.48 15.23
N GLY A 126 -8.26 5.59 14.87
CA GLY A 126 -8.86 6.78 14.27
C GLY A 126 -8.76 6.84 12.74
N LYS A 127 -9.67 7.61 12.13
CA LYS A 127 -9.88 7.67 10.66
C LYS A 127 -8.64 8.13 9.88
N LYS A 128 -7.93 9.16 10.37
CA LYS A 128 -6.73 9.69 9.68
C LYS A 128 -5.62 8.64 9.57
N ARG A 129 -5.35 7.92 10.67
CA ARG A 129 -4.35 6.84 10.70
C ARG A 129 -4.78 5.64 9.84
N ALA A 130 -6.08 5.34 9.79
CA ALA A 130 -6.60 4.30 8.92
C ALA A 130 -6.35 4.62 7.44
N LYS A 131 -6.64 5.85 6.98
CA LYS A 131 -6.39 6.25 5.58
C LYS A 131 -4.92 6.08 5.18
N ILE A 132 -3.99 6.50 6.03
CA ILE A 132 -2.54 6.33 5.75
C ILE A 132 -2.13 4.86 5.73
N ALA A 133 -2.71 4.03 6.60
CA ALA A 133 -2.46 2.59 6.57
C ALA A 133 -2.96 1.95 5.26
N ILE A 134 -4.13 2.36 4.75
CA ILE A 134 -4.61 1.89 3.44
C ILE A 134 -3.74 2.43 2.30
N ALA A 135 -3.29 3.69 2.36
CA ALA A 135 -2.35 4.24 1.37
C ALA A 135 -1.05 3.42 1.31
N ARG A 136 -0.51 3.02 2.48
CA ARG A 136 0.65 2.12 2.54
C ARG A 136 0.35 0.77 1.89
N MET A 137 -0.82 0.19 2.16
CA MET A 137 -1.22 -1.09 1.54
C MET A 137 -1.39 -0.99 0.02
N LEU A 138 -1.94 0.12 -0.48
CA LEU A 138 -2.04 0.38 -1.91
C LEU A 138 -0.66 0.48 -2.55
N LEU A 139 0.25 1.25 -1.95
CA LEU A 139 1.60 1.41 -2.49
C LEU A 139 2.42 0.11 -2.45
N THR A 140 2.22 -0.72 -1.42
CA THR A 140 2.78 -2.08 -1.40
C THR A 140 2.21 -2.94 -2.53
N ALA A 141 0.90 -2.85 -2.81
CA ALA A 141 0.30 -3.58 -3.92
C ALA A 141 0.89 -3.13 -5.27
N VAL A 142 1.01 -1.81 -5.49
CA VAL A 142 1.67 -1.23 -6.66
C VAL A 142 3.08 -1.78 -6.84
N TYR A 143 3.89 -1.79 -5.77
CA TYR A 143 5.26 -2.33 -5.82
C TYR A 143 5.28 -3.79 -6.29
N GLN A 144 4.41 -4.63 -5.71
CA GLN A 144 4.37 -6.05 -6.05
C GLN A 144 3.90 -6.26 -7.50
N MET A 145 2.84 -5.56 -7.91
CA MET A 145 2.29 -5.66 -9.26
C MET A 145 3.29 -5.21 -10.32
N LEU A 146 4.05 -4.14 -10.07
CA LEU A 146 5.11 -3.71 -10.98
C LEU A 146 6.31 -4.67 -10.99
N SER A 147 6.56 -5.39 -9.90
CA SER A 147 7.66 -6.36 -9.82
C SER A 147 7.32 -7.72 -10.46
N THR A 148 6.09 -8.21 -10.31
CA THR A 148 5.67 -9.53 -10.83
C THR A 148 4.88 -9.47 -12.12
N GLY A 149 4.29 -8.32 -12.46
CA GLY A 149 3.35 -8.20 -13.58
C GLY A 149 1.98 -8.81 -13.29
N GLU A 150 1.71 -9.26 -12.06
CA GLU A 150 0.43 -9.87 -11.69
C GLU A 150 -0.65 -8.80 -11.45
N THR A 151 -1.90 -9.13 -11.80
CA THR A 151 -3.06 -8.26 -11.55
C THR A 151 -3.37 -8.13 -10.07
N TRP A 152 -4.05 -7.04 -9.70
CA TRP A 152 -4.44 -6.83 -8.31
C TRP A 152 -5.30 -7.99 -7.77
N ASN A 153 -4.85 -8.58 -6.67
CA ASN A 153 -5.58 -9.59 -5.93
C ASN A 153 -5.81 -9.07 -4.50
N PRO A 154 -7.04 -9.13 -3.94
CA PRO A 154 -7.35 -8.78 -2.56
C PRO A 154 -6.77 -9.81 -1.55
N CYS A 155 -5.47 -10.07 -1.62
CA CYS A 155 -4.74 -10.84 -0.62
C CYS A 155 -4.18 -9.92 0.46
N ASP A 156 -4.12 -10.40 1.69
CA ASP A 156 -3.44 -9.71 2.78
C ASP A 156 -1.92 -9.71 2.55
N LEU A 157 -1.44 -8.73 1.76
CA LEU A 157 -0.01 -8.46 1.50
C LEU A 157 0.80 -8.25 2.80
N TYR A 158 0.12 -8.03 3.93
CA TYR A 158 0.74 -8.04 5.25
C TYR A 158 1.47 -9.35 5.57
N LYS A 159 1.10 -10.48 4.93
CA LYS A 159 1.82 -11.76 5.06
C LYS A 159 3.14 -11.76 4.27
N THR A 160 3.18 -11.10 3.12
CA THR A 160 4.34 -11.07 2.21
C THR A 160 5.47 -10.22 2.79
N ASP A 161 5.13 -9.04 3.36
CA ASP A 161 6.09 -8.08 3.91
C ASP A 161 6.28 -8.17 5.43
N MET A 162 5.90 -9.29 6.04
CA MET A 162 6.02 -9.43 7.50
C MET A 162 7.49 -9.64 7.90
N PRO A 163 8.05 -8.89 8.86
CA PRO A 163 9.40 -9.15 9.35
C PRO A 163 9.54 -10.59 9.84
N GLN A 164 10.65 -11.27 9.51
CA GLN A 164 10.87 -12.70 9.81
C GLN A 164 10.57 -13.05 11.28
N LYS A 165 11.06 -12.23 12.22
CA LYS A 165 10.78 -12.39 13.66
C LYS A 165 9.29 -12.45 14.02
N MET A 166 8.45 -11.72 13.28
CA MET A 166 7.00 -11.71 13.48
C MET A 166 6.34 -12.91 12.81
N GLN A 167 6.84 -13.36 11.65
CA GLN A 167 6.43 -14.60 11.00
C GLN A 167 6.69 -15.80 11.90
N ASP A 168 7.89 -15.88 12.49
CA ASP A 168 8.31 -16.97 13.38
C ASP A 168 7.42 -17.00 14.63
N LYS A 169 7.11 -15.84 15.22
CA LYS A 169 6.15 -15.74 16.34
C LYS A 169 4.74 -16.20 15.95
N GLN A 170 4.28 -15.89 14.74
CA GLN A 170 2.96 -16.34 14.27
C GLN A 170 2.93 -17.84 14.01
N LYS A 171 3.98 -18.40 13.36
CA LYS A 171 4.14 -19.84 13.15
C LYS A 171 4.17 -20.58 14.49
N ALA A 172 4.97 -20.12 15.45
CA ALA A 172 5.03 -20.69 16.80
C ALA A 172 3.67 -20.64 17.50
N LYS A 173 2.92 -19.53 17.37
CA LYS A 173 1.57 -19.42 17.92
C LYS A 173 0.57 -20.36 17.23
N ALA A 174 0.63 -20.48 15.91
CA ALA A 174 -0.23 -21.38 15.14
C ALA A 174 0.06 -22.84 15.48
N VAL A 175 1.33 -23.23 15.60
CA VAL A 175 1.74 -24.55 16.07
C VAL A 175 1.22 -24.82 17.49
N LYS A 176 1.36 -23.86 18.41
CA LYS A 176 0.82 -23.99 19.78
C LYS A 176 -0.71 -24.15 19.79
N GLN A 177 -1.42 -23.44 18.92
CA GLN A 177 -2.88 -23.56 18.78
C GLN A 177 -3.29 -24.89 18.16
N ALA A 178 -2.58 -25.35 17.13
CA ALA A 178 -2.80 -26.64 16.49
C ALA A 178 -2.54 -27.80 17.46
N LEU A 179 -1.45 -27.75 18.24
CA LEU A 179 -1.16 -28.73 19.29
C LEU A 179 -2.26 -28.74 20.36
N LYS A 180 -2.73 -27.56 20.81
CA LYS A 180 -3.84 -27.48 21.76
C LYS A 180 -5.13 -28.09 21.20
N LEU A 181 -5.40 -27.90 19.92
CA LEU A 181 -6.57 -28.45 19.23
C LEU A 181 -6.46 -29.97 19.05
N LEU A 182 -5.29 -30.48 18.69
CA LEU A 182 -5.04 -31.91 18.53
C LEU A 182 -5.14 -32.68 19.86
N VAL A 183 -4.74 -32.05 20.97
CA VAL A 183 -4.96 -32.60 22.32
C VAL A 183 -6.44 -32.57 22.69
N SER A 184 -7.19 -31.51 22.34
CA SER A 184 -8.63 -31.46 22.64
C SER A 184 -9.46 -32.45 21.82
N GLU A 185 -9.04 -32.75 20.59
CA GLU A 185 -9.68 -33.76 19.72
C GLU A 185 -9.21 -35.20 20.04
N GLY A 186 -8.31 -35.38 21.02
CA GLY A 186 -7.86 -36.70 21.47
C GLY A 186 -6.94 -37.44 20.49
N VAL A 187 -6.45 -36.76 19.45
CA VAL A 187 -5.57 -37.35 18.41
C VAL A 187 -4.14 -37.55 18.94
N ILE A 188 -3.73 -36.79 19.96
CA ILE A 188 -2.38 -36.81 20.54
C ILE A 188 -2.47 -36.78 22.08
N SER A 189 -1.73 -37.65 22.77
CA SER A 189 -1.61 -37.63 24.24
C SER A 189 -0.78 -36.43 24.71
N SER A 190 -1.16 -35.77 25.81
CA SER A 190 -0.48 -34.57 26.32
C SER A 190 1.00 -34.78 26.66
N GLU A 191 1.42 -36.03 26.84
CA GLU A 191 2.80 -36.42 27.19
C GLU A 191 3.76 -36.44 26.01
N SER A 192 3.27 -36.48 24.77
CA SER A 192 4.12 -36.57 23.57
C SER A 192 4.53 -35.22 22.99
N ILE A 193 4.23 -34.10 23.67
CA ILE A 193 4.62 -32.77 23.22
C ILE A 193 6.08 -32.50 23.64
N PRO A 194 7.01 -32.28 22.69
CA PRO A 194 8.38 -31.91 23.05
C PRO A 194 8.35 -30.59 23.83
N THR A 195 8.81 -30.63 25.07
CA THR A 195 8.93 -29.43 25.90
C THR A 195 10.06 -28.59 25.31
N ALA A 196 9.71 -27.58 24.50
CA ALA A 196 10.70 -26.66 23.93
C ALA A 196 11.27 -25.76 25.04
N VAL A 197 12.59 -25.87 25.25
CA VAL A 197 13.44 -24.89 25.94
C VAL A 197 13.49 -23.59 25.14
#